data_AF-O18626-F1
#
_entry.id   AF-O18626-F1
#
_cell.length_a   1.000
_cell.length_b   1.000
_cell.length_c   1.000
_cell.angle_alpha   90.00
_cell.angle_beta   90.00
_cell.angle_gamma   90.00
#
_symmetry.space_group_name_H-M   'P 1'
#
loop_
_entity.id
_entity.type
_entity.pdbx_description
1 polymer ?
#
loop_
_entity_poly.entity_id
_entity_poly.type
_entity_poly.pdbx_seq_one_letter_code
_entity_poly.pdbx_strand_id
1 'polypeptide(L)' 'EGCKSFFKRSIRRALNYTCRGTKQCPVDVHHRNQCQYCRL' A
#
# COMPACT_ATOMS: atom_id res chain seq x y z
N GLU A 1 12.19 3.87 -6.27
CA GLU A 1 12.27 2.40 -6.02
C GLU A 1 11.23 1.79 -5.06
N GLY A 2 10.91 2.39 -3.91
CA GLY A 2 10.10 1.72 -2.86
C GLY A 2 8.66 1.29 -3.24
N CYS A 3 7.97 2.04 -4.10
CA CYS A 3 6.58 1.74 -4.50
C CYS A 3 6.49 0.75 -5.68
N LYS A 4 7.44 0.78 -6.62
CA LYS A 4 7.54 -0.19 -7.73
C LYS A 4 7.71 -1.62 -7.22
N SER A 5 8.61 -1.81 -6.25
CA SER A 5 8.83 -3.12 -5.62
C SER A 5 7.65 -3.56 -4.75
N PHE A 6 6.90 -2.61 -4.16
CA PHE A 6 5.68 -2.91 -3.42
C PHE A 6 4.61 -3.49 -4.35
N PHE A 7 4.27 -2.79 -5.43
CA PHE A 7 3.29 -3.24 -6.42
C PHE A 7 3.65 -4.63 -6.99
N LYS A 8 4.91 -4.84 -7.40
CA LYS A 8 5.37 -6.15 -7.90
C LYS A 8 5.14 -7.29 -6.89
N ARG A 9 5.33 -7.05 -5.59
CA ARG A 9 5.10 -8.07 -4.56
C ARG A 9 3.61 -8.34 -4.34
N SER A 10 2.79 -7.29 -4.37
CA SER A 10 1.35 -7.39 -4.16
C SER A 10 0.70 -8.26 -5.25
N ILE A 11 1.09 -8.06 -6.51
CA ILE A 11 0.63 -8.89 -7.65
C ILE A 11 1.16 -10.32 -7.55
N ARG A 12 2.48 -10.51 -7.38
CA ARG A 12 3.10 -11.85 -7.37
C ARG A 12 2.57 -12.76 -6.26
N ARG A 13 2.20 -12.18 -5.11
CA ARG A 13 1.71 -12.92 -3.94
C ARG A 13 0.19 -12.86 -3.81
N ALA A 14 -0.52 -12.25 -4.77
CA ALA A 14 -1.96 -12.02 -4.72
C ALA A 14 -2.44 -11.50 -3.36
N LEU A 15 -1.72 -10.52 -2.80
CA LEU A 15 -2.01 -10.01 -1.45
C LEU A 15 -3.24 -9.12 -1.51
N ASN A 16 -4.27 -9.49 -0.75
CA ASN A 16 -5.42 -8.64 -0.51
C ASN A 16 -5.15 -7.78 0.72
N TYR A 17 -4.99 -6.47 0.51
CA TYR A 17 -4.90 -5.52 1.60
C TYR A 17 -6.29 -5.03 1.99
N THR A 18 -6.47 -4.70 3.25
CA THR A 18 -7.70 -4.08 3.76
C THR A 18 -7.33 -2.76 4.42
N CYS A 19 -8.03 -1.69 4.05
CA CYS A 19 -7.90 -0.43 4.77
C CYS A 19 -8.62 -0.52 6.11
N ARG A 20 -7.99 -0.03 7.17
CA ARG A 20 -8.60 0.07 8.51
C ARG A 20 -9.38 1.36 8.75
N GLY A 21 -9.33 2.30 7.80
CA GLY A 21 -10.03 3.59 7.86
C GLY A 21 -10.96 3.77 6.67
N THR A 22 -11.09 5.02 6.19
CA THR A 22 -12.02 5.40 5.12
C THR A 22 -11.52 5.13 3.70
N LYS A 23 -10.44 4.36 3.54
CA LYS A 23 -9.76 4.15 2.24
C LYS A 23 -9.21 5.43 1.61
N GLN A 24 -9.03 6.51 2.38
CA GLN A 24 -8.44 7.78 1.96
C GLN A 24 -7.21 8.14 2.81
N CYS A 25 -6.38 7.15 3.14
CA CYS A 25 -5.17 7.41 3.94
C CYS A 25 -4.17 8.25 3.14
N PRO A 26 -3.55 9.29 3.73
CA PRO A 26 -2.48 10.03 3.08
C PRO A 26 -1.26 9.12 2.83
N VAL A 27 -0.74 9.11 1.60
CA VAL A 27 0.41 8.28 1.17
C VAL A 27 1.60 9.18 0.87
N ASP A 28 2.15 9.80 1.90
CA ASP A 28 3.40 10.56 1.81
C ASP A 28 4.63 9.69 2.09
N VAL A 29 5.84 10.24 1.93
CA VAL A 29 7.08 9.47 2.11
C VAL A 29 7.24 8.95 3.54
N HIS A 30 6.72 9.61 4.56
CA HIS A 30 6.83 9.20 5.96
C HIS A 30 5.75 8.19 6.34
N HIS A 31 4.54 8.32 5.79
CA HIS A 31 3.35 7.55 6.19
C HIS A 31 2.85 6.54 5.16
N ARG A 32 3.49 6.40 3.99
CA ARG A 32 3.11 5.42 2.94
C ARG A 32 3.00 3.97 3.42
N ASN A 33 3.64 3.60 4.53
CA ASN A 33 3.58 2.25 5.09
C ASN A 33 2.39 2.03 6.04
N GLN A 34 1.64 3.09 6.40
CA GLN A 34 0.54 3.04 7.37
C GLN A 34 -0.68 2.28 6.84
N CYS A 35 -0.94 2.35 5.53
CA CYS A 35 -2.00 1.59 4.90
C CYS A 35 -1.53 0.98 3.59
N GLN A 36 -1.31 -0.33 3.60
CA GLN A 36 -0.91 -1.08 2.40
C GLN A 36 -2.00 -1.06 1.31
N TYR A 37 -3.27 -0.96 1.71
CA TYR A 37 -4.38 -0.82 0.76
C TYR A 37 -4.31 0.51 0.01
N CYS A 38 -4.23 1.64 0.72
CA CYS A 38 -4.20 2.97 0.08
C CYS A 38 -2.88 3.24 -0.67
N ARG A 39 -1.81 2.52 -0.32
CA ARG A 39 -0.50 2.60 -0.99
C ARG A 39 -0.46 1.86 -2.33
N LEU A 40 -1.35 0.89 -2.53
CA LEU A 40 -1.46 0.12 -3.78
C LEU A 40 -2.21 0.94 -4.83
#